data_AF-A0A9D0H1T1-F1
#
_entry.id   AF-A0A9D0H1T1-F1
#
_cell.length_a   1.000
_cell.length_b   1.000
_cell.length_c   1.000
_cell.angle_alpha   90.00
_cell.angle_beta   90.00
_cell.angle_gamma   90.00
#
_symmetry.space_group_name_H-M   'P 1'
#
loop_
_entity.id
_entity.type
_entity.pdbx_description
1 polymer ?
#
loop_
_entity_poly.entity_id
_entity_poly.type
_entity_poly.pdbx_seq_one_letter_code
_entity_poly.pdbx_strand_id
1 'polypeptide(L)' 'MYRKIEKYNLLTNDALILATCKYYGIDKIASLDSDFEKATVSENIKLIRSVNDLK' A
#
# COMPACT_ATOMS: atom_id res chain seq x y z
N MET A 1 27.64 5.50 -8.76
CA MET A 1 27.05 6.28 -7.65
C MET A 1 25.59 6.54 -7.98
N TYR A 2 24.69 5.71 -7.45
CA TYR A 2 23.29 5.61 -7.88
C TYR A 2 22.48 6.82 -7.42
N ARG A 3 22.20 7.74 -8.34
CA ARG A 3 21.31 8.91 -8.16
C ARG A 3 19.84 8.47 -8.22
N LYS A 4 19.41 7.64 -7.27
CA LYS A 4 18.04 7.08 -7.25
C LYS A 4 17.10 7.97 -6.44
N ILE A 5 16.14 8.57 -7.13
CA ILE A 5 14.74 8.69 -6.66
C ILE A 5 14.52 9.58 -5.42
N GLU A 6 15.17 10.75 -5.34
CA GLU A 6 14.89 11.72 -4.26
C GLU A 6 13.80 12.75 -4.64
N LYS A 7 13.24 12.71 -5.85
CA LYS A 7 12.38 13.79 -6.34
C LYS A 7 10.87 13.58 -6.14
N TYR A 8 10.43 12.36 -5.86
CA TYR A 8 9.03 12.06 -5.56
C TYR A 8 8.99 11.29 -4.26
N ASN A 9 9.12 12.01 -3.15
CA ASN A 9 9.02 11.49 -1.78
C ASN A 9 7.60 10.96 -1.44
N LEU A 10 6.97 10.27 -2.38
CA LEU A 10 5.70 9.58 -2.33
C LEU A 10 5.84 8.32 -3.19
N LEU A 11 5.70 7.18 -2.54
CA LEU A 11 5.88 5.84 -3.08
C LEU A 11 4.99 5.61 -4.30
N THR A 12 5.53 5.84 -5.50
CA THR A 12 4.84 5.54 -6.77
C THR A 12 4.41 4.06 -6.80
N ASN A 13 5.16 3.19 -6.15
CA ASN A 13 4.85 1.78 -6.00
C ASN A 13 3.52 1.56 -5.25
N ASP A 14 3.35 2.22 -4.10
CA ASP A 14 2.16 2.03 -3.25
C ASP A 14 0.90 2.56 -3.94
N ALA A 15 1.00 3.69 -4.62
CA ALA A 15 -0.09 4.23 -5.42
C ALA A 15 -0.50 3.26 -6.56
N LEU A 16 0.47 2.58 -7.18
CA LEU A 16 0.21 1.59 -8.24
C LEU A 16 -0.49 0.35 -7.67
N ILE A 17 -0.05 -0.13 -6.51
CA ILE A 17 -0.64 -1.27 -5.81
C ILE A 17 -2.09 -0.95 -5.41
N LEU A 18 -2.34 0.22 -4.82
CA LEU A 18 -3.69 0.66 -4.44
C LEU A 18 -4.60 0.85 -5.65
N ALA A 19 -4.11 1.48 -6.73
CA ALA A 19 -4.87 1.64 -7.96
C ALA A 19 -5.26 0.29 -8.57
N THR A 20 -4.34 -0.68 -8.51
CA THR A 20 -4.61 -2.06 -8.94
C THR A 20 -5.67 -2.71 -8.06
N CYS A 21 -5.55 -2.61 -6.73
CA CYS A 21 -6.55 -3.14 -5.81
C CYS A 21 -7.94 -2.54 -6.06
N LYS A 22 -8.03 -1.23 -6.26
CA LYS A 22 -9.29 -0.54 -6.57
C LYS A 22 -9.88 -0.98 -7.91
N TYR A 23 -9.04 -1.13 -8.94
CA TYR A 23 -9.47 -1.57 -10.27
C TYR A 23 -10.04 -3.01 -10.24
N TYR A 24 -9.41 -3.90 -9.47
CA TYR A 24 -9.84 -5.30 -9.33
C TYR A 24 -10.87 -5.52 -8.20
N GLY A 25 -11.28 -4.48 -7.48
CA GLY A 25 -12.23 -4.59 -6.35
C GLY A 25 -11.67 -5.33 -5.13
N ILE A 26 -10.35 -5.32 -4.95
CA ILE A 26 -9.67 -5.88 -3.80
C ILE A 26 -9.74 -4.88 -2.64
N ASP A 27 -10.42 -5.26 -1.58
CA ASP A 27 -10.65 -4.45 -0.37
C ASP A 27 -9.61 -4.71 0.72
N LYS A 28 -8.69 -5.65 0.51
CA LYS A 28 -7.70 -6.12 1.50
C LYS A 28 -6.30 -6.20 0.93
N ILE A 29 -5.32 -5.63 1.61
CA ILE A 29 -3.90 -5.74 1.28
C ILE A 29 -3.17 -6.34 2.47
N ALA A 30 -2.34 -7.35 2.25
CA ALA A 30 -1.44 -7.86 3.26
C ALA A 30 -0.04 -7.25 3.07
N SER A 31 0.38 -6.40 4.01
CA SER A 31 1.73 -5.82 3.99
C SER A 31 2.23 -5.61 5.42
N LEU A 32 3.51 -5.91 5.62
CA LEU A 32 4.23 -5.64 6.88
C LEU A 32 4.84 -4.24 6.91
N ASP A 33 4.78 -3.54 5.78
CA ASP A 33 5.35 -2.21 5.65
C ASP A 33 4.46 -1.17 6.36
N SER A 34 5.09 -0.32 7.16
CA SER A 34 4.42 0.75 7.89
C SER A 34 3.87 1.83 6.98
N ASP A 35 4.46 2.03 5.79
CA ASP A 35 4.04 3.09 4.87
C ASP A 35 2.67 2.82 4.25
N PHE A 36 2.29 1.54 4.11
CA PHE A 36 0.99 1.14 3.61
C PHE A 36 -0.17 1.54 4.50
N GLU A 37 0.04 1.70 5.81
CA GLU A 37 -1.05 2.06 6.73
C GLU A 37 -1.65 3.43 6.39
N LYS A 38 -0.81 4.41 6.06
CA LYS A 38 -1.28 5.73 5.64
C LYS A 38 -1.97 5.66 4.28
N ALA A 39 -1.42 4.86 3.36
CA ALA A 39 -1.89 4.75 2.00
C ALA A 39 -3.23 3.97 1.89
N THR A 40 -3.41 2.91 2.68
CA THR A 40 -4.65 2.13 2.73
C THR A 40 -5.78 2.87 3.43
N VAL A 41 -5.47 3.69 4.45
CA VAL A 41 -6.46 4.52 5.15
C VAL A 41 -7.12 5.52 4.19
N SER A 42 -6.35 6.17 3.30
CA SER A 42 -6.91 7.11 2.33
C SER A 42 -7.81 6.46 1.27
N GLU A 43 -7.56 5.19 0.93
CA GLU A 43 -8.29 4.48 -0.13
C GLU A 43 -9.35 3.49 0.42
N ASN A 44 -9.60 3.50 1.73
CA ASN A 44 -10.58 2.62 2.41
C ASN A 44 -10.29 1.12 2.22
N ILE A 45 -9.02 0.74 2.14
CA ILE A 45 -8.57 -0.65 2.00
C ILE A 45 -8.13 -1.18 3.38
N LYS A 46 -8.49 -2.43 3.70
CA LYS A 46 -8.13 -3.06 4.96
C LYS A 46 -6.70 -3.62 4.87
N LEU A 47 -5.80 -3.09 5.70
CA LEU A 47 -4.44 -3.61 5.82
C LEU A 47 -4.42 -4.80 6.77
N ILE A 48 -3.88 -5.92 6.31
CA ILE A 48 -3.67 -7.17 7.05
C ILE A 48 -2.19 -7.23 7.40
N ARG A 49 -1.86 -7.12 8.69
CA ARG A 49 -0.48 -7.18 9.17
C ARG A 49 -0.14 -8.52 9.79
N SER A 50 -1.13 -9.18 10.35
CA SER A 50 -0.98 -10.48 10.99
C SER A 50 -2.03 -11.45 10.48
N VAL A 51 -1.73 -12.75 10.60
CA VAL A 51 -2.69 -13.83 10.38
C VAL A 51 -3.93 -13.67 11.26
N ASN A 52 -3.81 -12.95 12.38
CA ASN A 52 -4.94 -12.62 13.26
C ASN A 52 -5.93 -11.61 12.63
N ASP A 53 -5.53 -10.81 11.64
CA ASP A 53 -6.39 -9.84 10.96
C ASP A 53 -7.28 -10.49 9.86
N LEU A 54 -7.00 -11.77 9.55
CA LEU A 54 -7.76 -12.61 8.61
C LEU A 54 -9.00 -13.26 9.25
N LYS A 55 -9.20 -13.09 10.56
CA LYS A 55 -10.32 -13.66 11.31
C LYS A 55 -11.64 -12.92 11.09
#